data_AF-A0A4U1HN82-F1
#
_entry.id   AF-A0A4U1HN82-F1
#
_cell.length_a   1.000
_cell.length_b   1.000
_cell.length_c   1.000
_cell.angle_alpha   90.00
_cell.angle_beta   90.00
_cell.angle_gamma   90.00
#
_symmetry.space_group_name_H-M   'P 1'
#
loop_
_entity.id
_entity.type
_entity.pdbx_description
1 polymer ?
#
loop_
_entity_poly.entity_id
_entity_poly.type
_entity_poly.pdbx_seq_one_letter_code
_entity_poly.pdbx_strand_id
1 'polypeptide(L)'
;MNLIEQYGPRESMEYDVVIVGGGPAGLSAAIRLKQLAAEKGVEIGVCVLEKGSEIGAHILSGAVMDPRALNELMPDWKEKGAPLNVEVTEDRFLFLTETGAVKTPNWALPDNFKNHGNYVISLAN
;
A
#
# COMPACT_ATOMS: atom_id res chain seq x y z
N MET A 1 5.16 30.22 31.42
CA MET A 1 4.49 30.61 30.17
C MET A 1 3.89 29.35 29.57
N ASN A 2 2.59 29.37 29.31
CA ASN A 2 1.85 28.26 28.70
C ASN A 2 2.18 28.20 27.19
N LEU A 3 2.22 27.00 26.59
CA LEU A 3 2.51 26.81 25.16
C LEU A 3 1.65 27.70 24.23
N ILE A 4 0.40 27.97 24.60
CA ILE A 4 -0.53 28.85 23.87
C ILE A 4 -0.10 30.32 23.96
N GLU A 5 0.42 30.76 25.12
CA GLU A 5 0.93 32.12 25.28
C GLU A 5 2.21 32.35 24.48
N GLN A 6 3.02 31.30 24.30
CA GLN A 6 4.30 31.36 23.60
C GLN A 6 4.18 31.20 22.07
N TYR A 7 3.27 30.34 21.61
CA TYR A 7 3.17 29.95 20.19
C TYR A 7 1.82 30.29 19.54
N GLY A 8 0.87 30.86 20.29
CA GLY A 8 -0.49 31.10 19.82
C GLY A 8 -1.37 29.84 19.85
N PRO A 9 -2.66 29.98 19.50
CA PRO A 9 -3.57 28.85 19.36
C PRO A 9 -3.15 27.93 18.19
N ARG A 10 -3.44 26.63 18.30
CA ARG A 10 -3.20 25.68 17.19
C ARG A 10 -4.12 25.99 16.03
N GLU A 11 -3.58 26.01 14.81
CA GLU A 11 -4.40 26.01 13.59
C GLU A 11 -5.24 24.73 13.51
N SER A 12 -6.45 24.86 12.97
CA SER A 12 -7.38 23.75 12.80
C SER A 12 -8.11 23.88 11.47
N MET A 13 -8.44 22.74 10.87
CA MET A 13 -9.24 22.62 9.65
C MET A 13 -10.26 21.51 9.86
N GLU A 14 -11.46 21.69 9.33
CA GLU A 14 -12.53 20.69 9.41
C GLU A 14 -12.48 19.75 8.20
N TYR A 15 -12.63 18.45 8.46
CA TYR A 15 -12.74 17.39 7.47
C TYR A 15 -13.75 16.36 7.96
N ASP A 16 -14.48 15.72 7.04
CA ASP A 16 -15.40 14.62 7.38
C ASP A 16 -14.63 13.38 7.81
N VAL A 17 -13.47 13.12 7.18
CA VAL A 17 -12.60 11.99 7.48
C VAL A 17 -11.12 12.42 7.47
N VAL A 18 -10.40 12.04 8.53
CA VAL A 18 -8.93 12.18 8.60
C VAL A 18 -8.31 10.79 8.68
N ILE A 19 -7.36 10.52 7.77
CA ILE A 19 -6.62 9.27 7.68
C ILE A 19 -5.16 9.58 8.04
N VAL A 20 -4.62 8.87 9.03
CA VAL A 20 -3.22 9.02 9.45
C VAL A 20 -2.39 7.89 8.83
N GLY A 21 -1.53 8.24 7.88
CA GLY A 21 -0.65 7.36 7.11
C GLY A 21 -1.02 7.33 5.62
N GLY A 22 -0.07 7.73 4.77
CA GLY A 22 -0.17 7.71 3.30
C GLY A 22 0.33 6.41 2.67
N GLY A 23 0.21 5.28 3.38
CA GLY A 23 0.54 3.96 2.85
C GLY A 23 -0.62 3.33 2.05
N PRO A 24 -0.44 2.09 1.53
CA PRO A 24 -1.45 1.44 0.69
C PRO A 24 -2.84 1.36 1.33
N ALA A 25 -2.92 1.05 2.63
CA ALA A 25 -4.20 0.98 3.34
C ALA A 25 -4.89 2.36 3.46
N GLY A 26 -4.14 3.40 3.84
CA GLY A 26 -4.69 4.75 4.00
C GLY A 26 -5.13 5.35 2.67
N LEU A 27 -4.32 5.19 1.63
CA LEU A 27 -4.67 5.61 0.28
C LEU A 27 -5.86 4.82 -0.26
N SER A 28 -5.92 3.51 -0.04
CA SER A 28 -7.07 2.68 -0.47
C SER A 28 -8.37 3.15 0.18
N ALA A 29 -8.35 3.44 1.48
CA ALA A 29 -9.49 3.98 2.19
C ALA A 29 -9.91 5.36 1.64
N ALA A 30 -8.95 6.27 1.42
CA ALA A 30 -9.21 7.59 0.86
C ALA A 30 -9.84 7.52 -0.54
N ILE A 31 -9.28 6.68 -1.42
CA ILE A 31 -9.78 6.44 -2.77
C ILE A 31 -11.20 5.89 -2.71
N ARG A 32 -11.45 4.84 -1.92
CA ARG A 32 -12.77 4.22 -1.85
C ARG A 32 -13.83 5.18 -1.28
N LEU A 33 -13.48 5.99 -0.29
CA LEU A 33 -14.36 7.02 0.26
C LEU A 33 -14.76 8.04 -0.82
N LYS A 34 -13.81 8.55 -1.61
CA LYS A 34 -14.12 9.50 -2.69
C LYS A 34 -14.91 8.85 -3.84
N GLN A 35 -14.63 7.58 -4.18
CA GLN A 35 -15.46 6.82 -5.13
C GLN A 35 -16.91 6.71 -4.65
N LEU A 36 -17.14 6.28 -3.41
CA LEU A 36 -18.49 6.15 -2.83
C LEU A 36 -19.22 7.49 -2.73
N ALA A 37 -18.51 8.57 -2.44
CA ALA A 37 -19.07 9.93 -2.39
C ALA A 37 -19.55 10.36 -3.79
N ALA A 38 -18.73 10.13 -4.82
CA ALA A 38 -19.08 10.40 -6.21
C ALA A 38 -20.28 9.55 -6.68
N GLU A 39 -20.32 8.25 -6.35
CA GLU A 39 -21.45 7.35 -6.64
C GLU A 39 -22.77 7.87 -6.03
N LYS A 40 -22.70 8.48 -4.84
CA LYS A 40 -23.87 9.02 -4.12
C LYS A 40 -24.18 10.48 -4.43
N GLY A 41 -23.38 11.14 -5.26
CA GLY A 41 -23.53 12.57 -5.57
C GLY A 41 -23.36 13.49 -4.37
N VAL A 42 -22.53 13.08 -3.40
CA VAL A 42 -22.21 13.89 -2.20
C VAL A 42 -20.75 14.28 -2.21
N GLU A 43 -20.43 15.44 -1.64
CA GLU A 43 -19.06 15.84 -1.39
C GLU A 43 -18.67 15.57 0.05
N ILE A 44 -17.47 15.02 0.23
CA ILE A 44 -16.83 14.82 1.53
C ILE A 44 -15.38 15.31 1.45
N GLY A 45 -14.94 15.96 2.53
CA GLY A 45 -13.55 16.30 2.78
C GLY A 45 -12.79 15.11 3.39
N VAL A 46 -11.81 14.61 2.67
CA VAL A 46 -10.91 13.53 3.14
C VAL A 46 -9.49 14.06 3.23
N CYS A 47 -8.91 14.07 4.43
CA CYS A 47 -7.52 14.45 4.67
C CYS A 47 -6.67 13.19 4.87
N VAL A 48 -5.56 13.07 4.14
CA VAL A 48 -4.54 12.04 4.38
C VAL A 48 -3.30 12.72 4.92
N LEU A 49 -2.90 12.36 6.13
CA LEU A 49 -1.71 12.89 6.79
C LEU A 49 -0.58 11.87 6.68
N GLU A 50 0.48 12.21 5.96
CA GLU A 50 1.69 11.40 5.84
C GLU A 50 2.89 12.16 6.44
N LYS A 51 3.76 11.43 7.16
CA LYS A 51 4.99 11.99 7.75
C LYS A 51 6.06 12.26 6.68
N GLY A 52 6.06 11.47 5.61
CA GLY A 52 6.98 11.60 4.47
C GLY A 52 6.91 12.98 3.83
N SER A 53 8.05 13.45 3.31
CA SER A 53 8.08 14.64 2.46
C SER A 53 7.26 14.47 1.18
N GLU A 54 7.02 13.23 0.80
CA GLU A 54 6.16 12.80 -0.30
C GLU A 54 5.53 11.44 0.02
N ILE A 55 4.46 11.10 -0.69
CA ILE A 55 3.81 9.79 -0.56
C ILE A 55 4.79 8.70 -1.00
N GLY A 56 4.95 7.67 -0.17
CA GLY A 56 5.88 6.58 -0.44
C GLY A 56 7.29 6.74 0.15
N ALA A 57 7.71 7.94 0.57
CA ALA A 57 9.07 8.20 1.07
C ALA A 57 9.48 7.36 2.30
N HIS A 58 8.51 6.91 3.10
CA HIS A 58 8.75 6.07 4.27
C HIS A 58 8.27 4.62 4.10
N ILE A 59 7.82 4.23 2.89
CA ILE A 59 7.44 2.85 2.63
C ILE A 59 8.72 2.03 2.43
N LEU A 60 8.82 0.90 3.13
CA LEU A 60 9.90 -0.07 2.93
C LEU A 60 9.28 -1.47 2.85
N SER A 61 9.50 -2.15 1.73
CA SER A 61 9.02 -3.53 1.51
C SER A 61 9.81 -4.21 0.40
N GLY A 62 10.03 -5.52 0.50
CA GLY A 62 10.53 -6.37 -0.59
C GLY A 62 9.42 -6.89 -1.50
N ALA A 63 8.36 -6.10 -1.67
CA ALA A 63 7.00 -6.53 -1.97
C ALA A 63 6.82 -7.54 -3.11
N VAL A 64 6.17 -8.65 -2.77
CA VAL A 64 5.40 -9.49 -3.70
C VAL A 64 3.92 -9.21 -3.43
N MET A 65 3.23 -8.65 -4.42
CA MET A 65 1.87 -8.14 -4.29
C MET A 65 0.87 -9.07 -4.97
N ASP A 66 -0.15 -9.50 -4.21
CA ASP A 66 -1.38 -10.06 -4.75
C ASP A 66 -2.24 -8.92 -5.34
N PRO A 67 -2.57 -8.95 -6.65
CA PRO A 67 -3.31 -7.87 -7.30
C PRO A 67 -4.79 -7.83 -6.91
N ARG A 68 -5.33 -8.81 -6.16
CA ARG A 68 -6.76 -8.94 -5.85
C ARG A 68 -7.38 -7.64 -5.30
N ALA A 69 -6.76 -7.02 -4.30
CA ALA A 69 -7.30 -5.81 -3.69
C ALA A 69 -7.25 -4.60 -4.65
N LEU A 70 -6.21 -4.53 -5.49
CA LEU A 70 -6.10 -3.47 -6.50
C LEU A 70 -7.12 -3.68 -7.63
N ASN A 71 -7.37 -4.94 -8.03
CA ASN A 71 -8.43 -5.28 -8.98
C ASN A 71 -9.81 -4.87 -8.47
N GLU A 72 -10.06 -4.98 -7.16
CA GLU A 72 -11.32 -4.54 -6.55
C GLU A 72 -11.43 -3.01 -6.47
N LEU A 73 -10.36 -2.33 -6.03
CA LEU A 73 -10.36 -0.89 -5.83
C LEU A 73 -10.31 -0.09 -7.14
N MET A 74 -9.54 -0.56 -8.11
CA MET A 74 -9.25 0.10 -9.38
C MET A 74 -9.12 -0.94 -10.51
N PRO A 75 -10.22 -1.50 -11.03
CA PRO A 75 -10.18 -2.57 -12.05
C PRO A 75 -9.38 -2.22 -13.31
N ASP A 76 -9.24 -0.93 -13.62
CA ASP A 76 -8.55 -0.36 -14.77
C ASP A 76 -7.10 0.09 -14.46
N TRP A 77 -6.49 -0.39 -13.36
CA TRP A 77 -5.15 -0.01 -12.94
C TRP A 77 -4.06 -0.25 -14.01
N LYS A 78 -4.22 -1.30 -14.83
CA LYS A 78 -3.29 -1.62 -15.93
C LYS A 78 -3.29 -0.52 -16.99
N GLU A 79 -4.48 -0.08 -17.40
CA GLU A 79 -4.66 0.97 -18.40
C GLU A 79 -4.21 2.34 -17.87
N LYS A 80 -4.37 2.56 -16.56
CA LYS A 80 -3.88 3.74 -15.84
C LYS A 80 -2.37 3.75 -15.60
N GLY A 81 -1.66 2.69 -15.98
CA GLY A 81 -0.19 2.63 -15.89
C GLY A 81 0.36 2.41 -14.48
N ALA A 82 -0.38 1.72 -13.58
CA ALA A 82 0.16 1.36 -12.28
C ALA A 82 1.40 0.42 -12.45
N PRO A 83 2.48 0.61 -11.65
CA PRO A 83 3.80 0.05 -11.93
C PRO A 83 3.97 -1.45 -11.54
N LEU A 84 2.96 -2.28 -11.77
CA LEU A 84 2.99 -3.73 -11.56
C LEU A 84 3.45 -4.43 -12.85
N ASN A 85 4.73 -4.30 -13.18
CA ASN A 85 5.28 -4.70 -14.48
C ASN A 85 5.97 -6.08 -14.49
N VAL A 86 6.22 -6.67 -13.32
CA VAL A 86 7.01 -7.91 -13.18
C VAL A 86 6.17 -8.99 -12.53
N GLU A 87 5.60 -9.88 -13.33
CA GLU A 87 4.90 -11.07 -12.83
C GLU A 87 5.88 -12.07 -12.22
N VAL A 88 5.48 -12.70 -11.11
CA VAL A 88 6.30 -13.75 -10.48
C VAL A 88 6.31 -15.00 -11.36
N THR A 89 7.51 -15.42 -11.78
CA THR A 89 7.70 -16.59 -12.66
C THR A 89 8.17 -17.84 -11.93
N GLU A 90 8.85 -17.69 -10.78
CA GLU A 90 9.35 -18.81 -9.98
C GLU A 90 9.38 -18.48 -8.49
N ASP A 91 8.93 -19.44 -7.67
CA ASP A 91 9.15 -19.45 -6.23
C ASP A 91 10.30 -20.40 -5.85
N ARG A 92 11.21 -19.93 -4.99
CA ARG A 92 12.28 -20.75 -4.41
C ARG A 92 12.32 -20.57 -2.90
N PHE A 93 12.06 -21.64 -2.17
CA PHE A 93 12.28 -21.71 -0.73
C PHE A 93 13.51 -22.56 -0.45
N LEU A 94 14.46 -22.02 0.32
CA LEU A 94 15.75 -22.65 0.58
C LEU A 94 15.94 -22.84 2.09
N PHE A 95 16.40 -24.02 2.47
CA PHE A 95 16.99 -24.25 3.78
C PHE A 95 18.50 -24.05 3.67
N LEU A 96 19.04 -23.13 4.46
CA LEU A 96 20.45 -22.74 4.41
C LEU A 96 21.26 -23.47 5.49
N THR A 97 22.48 -23.84 5.17
CA THR A 97 23.53 -24.20 6.12
C THR A 97 24.68 -23.19 5.99
N GLU A 98 25.69 -23.27 6.85
CA GLU A 98 26.87 -22.39 6.76
C GLU A 98 27.54 -22.44 5.38
N THR A 99 27.54 -23.62 4.74
CA THR A 99 28.29 -23.88 3.50
C THR A 99 27.40 -24.23 2.31
N GLY A 100 26.07 -24.20 2.44
CA GLY A 100 25.18 -24.67 1.37
C GLY A 100 23.71 -24.29 1.51
N ALA A 101 22.91 -24.76 0.54
CA ALA A 101 21.47 -24.55 0.50
C ALA A 101 20.77 -25.75 -0.14
N VAL A 102 19.62 -26.14 0.41
CA VAL A 102 18.75 -27.18 -0.15
C VAL A 102 17.40 -26.55 -0.51
N LYS A 103 16.99 -26.70 -1.77
CA LYS A 103 15.69 -26.21 -2.26
C LYS A 103 14.56 -27.14 -1.84
N THR A 104 13.49 -26.59 -1.28
CA THR A 104 12.25 -27.32 -1.05
C THR A 104 11.55 -27.58 -2.39
N PRO A 105 11.15 -28.83 -2.71
CA PRO A 105 10.37 -29.11 -3.90
C PRO A 105 9.05 -28.33 -3.92
N ASN A 106 8.67 -27.76 -5.07
CA ASN A 106 7.50 -26.88 -5.17
C ASN A 106 6.17 -27.54 -4.76
N TRP A 107 6.03 -28.86 -4.94
CA TRP A 107 4.85 -29.62 -4.52
C TRP A 107 4.71 -29.72 -3.00
N ALA A 108 5.81 -29.57 -2.26
CA ALA A 108 5.84 -29.57 -0.80
C ALA A 108 5.74 -28.16 -0.20
N LEU A 109 5.73 -27.11 -1.02
CA LEU A 109 5.55 -25.74 -0.55
C LEU A 109 4.10 -25.51 -0.11
N PRO A 110 3.89 -24.98 1.10
CA PRO A 110 2.58 -24.47 1.51
C PRO A 110 2.05 -23.41 0.55
N ASP A 111 0.72 -23.30 0.43
CA ASP A 111 0.09 -22.40 -0.55
C ASP A 111 0.41 -20.92 -0.31
N ASN A 112 0.66 -20.51 0.94
CA ASN A 112 1.05 -19.13 1.26
C ASN A 112 2.47 -18.75 0.80
N PHE A 113 3.25 -19.70 0.26
CA PHE A 113 4.55 -19.43 -0.39
C PHE A 113 4.50 -19.53 -1.92
N LYS A 114 3.32 -19.75 -2.50
CA LYS A 114 3.12 -19.82 -3.95
C LYS A 114 2.60 -18.47 -4.42
N ASN A 115 3.33 -17.84 -5.34
CA ASN A 115 3.07 -16.48 -5.80
C ASN A 115 2.60 -16.43 -7.25
N HIS A 116 2.05 -17.52 -7.77
CA HIS A 116 1.48 -17.52 -9.13
C HIS A 116 0.37 -16.47 -9.25
N GLY A 117 0.50 -15.55 -10.21
CA GLY A 117 -0.43 -14.43 -10.39
C GLY A 117 -0.09 -13.17 -9.59
N ASN A 118 0.94 -13.20 -8.75
CA ASN A 118 1.43 -12.03 -8.01
C ASN A 118 2.47 -11.26 -8.82
N TYR A 119 2.77 -10.04 -8.38
CA TYR A 119 3.75 -9.14 -9.00
C TYR A 119 4.87 -8.79 -8.02
N VAL A 120 6.12 -8.76 -8.50
CA VAL A 120 7.24 -8.15 -7.77
C VAL A 120 7.20 -6.65 -8.03
N ILE A 121 7.17 -5.83 -6.98
CA ILE A 121 7.04 -4.37 -7.12
C ILE A 121 7.98 -3.60 -6.19
N SER A 122 8.28 -2.35 -6.58
CA SER A 122 8.63 -1.32 -5.62
C SER A 122 7.34 -0.76 -5.05
N LEU A 123 7.11 -0.94 -3.74
CA LEU A 123 5.96 -0.34 -3.06
C LEU A 123 6.22 1.13 -2.67
N ALA A 124 7.49 1.53 -2.63
CA ALA A 124 7.93 2.89 -2.38
C ALA A 124 7.99 3.71 -3.68
N ASN A 125 8.23 5.02 -3.56
CA ASN A 125 8.43 5.95 -4.67
C ASN A 125 9.79 5.73 -5.37
#